data_AF-A0A7G9QYI2-F1
#
_entry.id   AF-A0A7G9QYI2-F1
#
_cell.length_a   1.000
_cell.length_b   1.000
_cell.length_c   1.000
_cell.angle_alpha   90.00
_cell.angle_beta   90.00
_cell.angle_gamma   90.00
#
_symmetry.space_group_name_H-M   'P 1'
#
loop_
_entity.id
_entity.type
_entity.pdbx_description
1 polymer ?
#
loop_
_entity_poly.entity_id
_entity_poly.type
_entity_poly.pdbx_seq_one_letter_code
_entity_poly.pdbx_strand_id
1 'polypeptide(L)'
;MLRIVIRVLGAVVAVVGIALVVLGGWFAARLGGTGTAEFTTRPAAGVPVTVSPDVLNRVDVDVTVTATPSDGGTVWVALANPSDAEAVLGDARHVDVTGVDVRDGALTTRVLGSGTSPALRAADLWRVQDDGTEPVALTVEQADAPETLVVTATTGSVESLTLTFVDKRWFVEAVVAVLVGLFLLAAGVIALWPRRRTRTPDGTPGPPHTEPEASAPARHLTGKESAR
;
A
#
# COMPACT_ATOMS: atom_id res chain seq x y z
N MET A 1 23.72 28.86 4.69
CA MET A 1 22.31 28.41 4.80
C MET A 1 21.89 27.43 3.69
N LEU A 2 22.03 27.76 2.39
CA LEU A 2 21.57 26.91 1.28
C LEU A 2 22.03 25.43 1.33
N ARG A 3 23.29 25.15 1.72
CA ARG A 3 23.80 23.78 1.87
C ARG A 3 23.16 22.96 2.98
N ILE A 4 22.72 23.61 4.07
CA ILE A 4 22.03 22.94 5.18
C ILE A 4 20.62 22.58 4.72
N VAL A 5 19.93 23.52 4.05
CA VAL A 5 18.60 23.30 3.48
C VAL A 5 18.58 22.13 2.51
N ILE A 6 19.54 22.06 1.57
CA ILE A 6 19.63 20.94 0.61
C ILE A 6 19.84 19.59 1.31
N ARG A 7 20.64 19.55 2.37
CA ARG A 7 20.87 18.31 3.13
C ARG A 7 19.65 17.87 3.93
N VAL A 8 18.96 18.81 4.56
CA VAL A 8 17.71 18.53 5.29
C VAL A 8 16.64 18.03 4.31
N LEU A 9 16.48 18.70 3.17
CA LEU A 9 15.55 18.26 2.13
C LEU A 9 15.92 16.87 1.58
N GLY A 10 17.21 16.62 1.32
CA GLY A 10 17.68 15.30 0.91
C GLY A 10 17.40 14.20 1.93
N ALA A 11 17.53 14.51 3.22
CA ALA A 11 17.20 13.57 4.30
C ALA A 11 15.71 13.27 4.36
N VAL A 12 14.85 14.29 4.26
CA VAL A 12 13.39 14.11 4.20
C VAL A 12 13.00 13.26 2.99
N VAL A 13 13.55 13.56 1.81
CA VAL A 13 13.31 12.78 0.58
C VAL A 13 13.76 11.33 0.75
N ALA A 14 14.91 11.09 1.37
CA ALA A 14 15.38 9.74 1.65
C ALA A 14 14.43 8.98 2.60
N VAL A 15 13.96 9.64 3.67
CA VAL A 15 13.01 9.03 4.63
C VAL A 15 11.68 8.68 3.96
N VAL A 16 11.15 9.58 3.13
CA VAL A 16 9.94 9.29 2.34
C VAL A 16 10.18 8.11 1.39
N GLY A 17 11.35 8.08 0.73
CA GLY A 17 11.75 6.95 -0.12
C GLY A 17 11.77 5.62 0.64
N ILE A 18 12.38 5.58 1.83
CA ILE A 18 12.38 4.40 2.70
C ILE A 18 10.96 3.96 3.04
N ALA A 19 10.10 4.89 3.46
CA ALA A 19 8.73 4.57 3.84
C ALA A 19 7.96 3.92 2.68
N LEU A 20 8.08 4.46 1.46
CA LEU A 20 7.46 3.88 0.27
C LEU A 20 8.00 2.50 -0.08
N VAL A 21 9.32 2.28 0.04
CA VAL A 21 9.92 0.96 -0.22
C VAL A 21 9.43 -0.06 0.79
N VAL A 22 9.41 0.28 2.07
CA VAL A 22 8.97 -0.64 3.14
C VAL A 22 7.48 -0.95 2.99
N LEU A 23 6.64 0.07 2.83
CA LEU A 23 5.20 -0.12 2.75
C LEU A 23 4.79 -0.81 1.45
N GLY A 24 5.30 -0.35 0.30
CA GLY A 24 5.04 -0.96 -1.00
C GLY A 24 5.57 -2.40 -1.07
N GLY A 25 6.75 -2.66 -0.53
CA GLY A 25 7.32 -4.02 -0.47
C GLY A 25 6.47 -4.95 0.39
N TRP A 26 5.99 -4.46 1.54
CA TRP A 26 5.08 -5.21 2.40
C TRP A 26 3.76 -5.54 1.71
N PHE A 27 3.11 -4.56 1.06
CA PHE A 27 1.87 -4.80 0.32
C PHE A 27 2.07 -5.77 -0.86
N ALA A 28 3.13 -5.59 -1.65
CA ALA A 28 3.42 -6.46 -2.78
C ALA A 28 3.63 -7.92 -2.34
N ALA A 29 4.30 -8.12 -1.20
CA ALA A 29 4.48 -9.45 -0.61
C ALA A 29 3.16 -10.03 -0.07
N ARG A 30 2.31 -9.20 0.55
CA ARG A 30 1.03 -9.64 1.15
C ARG A 30 -0.01 -10.02 0.10
N LEU A 31 -0.11 -9.23 -0.97
CA LEU A 31 -1.14 -9.37 -2.01
C LEU A 31 -0.80 -10.43 -3.07
N GLY A 32 0.48 -10.77 -3.22
CA GLY A 32 0.96 -11.62 -4.30
C GLY A 32 0.75 -11.01 -5.69
N GLY A 33 1.17 -11.73 -6.73
CA GLY A 33 1.10 -11.23 -8.12
C GLY A 33 -0.32 -11.06 -8.68
N THR A 34 -1.33 -11.62 -8.00
CA THR A 34 -2.75 -11.52 -8.36
C THR A 34 -3.44 -10.32 -7.74
N GLY A 35 -2.84 -9.69 -6.72
CA GLY A 35 -3.51 -8.59 -5.99
C GLY A 35 -4.62 -9.09 -5.06
N THR A 36 -4.47 -10.29 -4.51
CA THR A 36 -5.51 -10.94 -3.70
C THR A 36 -5.37 -10.53 -2.24
N ALA A 37 -6.45 -10.02 -1.64
CA ALA A 37 -6.55 -9.74 -0.22
C ALA A 37 -7.62 -10.62 0.41
N GLU A 38 -7.26 -11.33 1.47
CA GLU A 38 -8.16 -12.24 2.20
C GLU A 38 -8.25 -11.82 3.65
N PHE A 39 -9.49 -11.79 4.15
CA PHE A 39 -9.79 -11.42 5.53
C PHE A 39 -10.73 -12.42 6.15
N THR A 40 -10.34 -13.02 7.27
CA THR A 40 -11.12 -14.10 7.90
C THR A 40 -11.56 -13.71 9.32
N THR A 41 -12.73 -14.20 9.73
CA THR A 41 -13.14 -14.22 11.14
C THR A 41 -13.70 -15.57 11.53
N ARG A 42 -13.72 -15.84 12.84
CA ARG A 42 -14.31 -17.03 13.45
C ARG A 42 -15.41 -16.56 14.40
N PRO A 43 -16.66 -16.49 13.93
CA PRO A 43 -17.76 -15.96 14.72
C PRO A 43 -18.07 -16.86 15.92
N ALA A 44 -18.72 -16.30 16.94
CA ALA A 44 -19.19 -17.08 18.07
C ALA A 44 -20.29 -18.07 17.64
N ALA A 45 -20.27 -19.28 18.19
CA ALA A 45 -21.22 -20.33 17.84
C ALA A 45 -22.68 -19.90 18.08
N GLY A 46 -23.57 -20.29 17.15
CA GLY A 46 -25.01 -20.09 17.27
C GLY A 46 -25.50 -18.65 17.06
N VAL A 47 -24.66 -17.77 16.50
CA VAL A 47 -25.01 -16.38 16.23
C VAL A 47 -24.89 -16.11 14.72
N PRO A 48 -25.94 -15.59 14.05
CA PRO A 48 -25.84 -15.16 12.66
C PRO A 48 -24.76 -14.09 12.49
N VAL A 49 -24.11 -14.08 11.34
CA VAL A 49 -23.13 -13.06 10.96
C VAL A 49 -23.71 -12.20 9.86
N THR A 50 -23.57 -10.89 9.97
CA THR A 50 -23.95 -9.92 8.94
C THR A 50 -22.71 -9.24 8.40
N VAL A 51 -22.69 -8.97 7.10
CA VAL A 51 -21.67 -8.13 6.47
C VAL A 51 -22.40 -7.01 5.75
N SER A 52 -22.17 -5.79 6.23
CA SER A 52 -22.83 -4.59 5.73
C SER A 52 -22.19 -4.06 4.43
N PRO A 53 -22.89 -3.20 3.68
CA PRO A 53 -22.36 -2.55 2.48
C PRO A 53 -21.08 -1.76 2.76
N ASP A 54 -20.92 -1.22 3.98
CA ASP A 54 -19.72 -0.46 4.36
C ASP A 54 -18.44 -1.31 4.32
N VAL A 55 -18.57 -2.64 4.34
CA VAL A 55 -17.48 -3.59 4.18
C VAL A 55 -17.49 -4.22 2.78
N LEU A 56 -18.65 -4.73 2.32
CA LEU A 56 -18.76 -5.39 1.02
C LEU A 56 -18.52 -4.44 -0.16
N ASN A 57 -19.02 -3.21 -0.06
CA ASN A 57 -18.97 -2.21 -1.12
C ASN A 57 -17.95 -1.09 -0.81
N ARG A 58 -17.01 -1.37 0.11
CA ARG A 58 -15.96 -0.41 0.53
C ARG A 58 -15.01 -0.04 -0.61
N VAL A 59 -14.77 -1.02 -1.49
CA VAL A 59 -13.87 -0.94 -2.63
C VAL A 59 -14.65 -1.33 -3.88
N ASP A 60 -14.34 -0.70 -5.00
CA ASP A 60 -15.00 -0.90 -6.30
C ASP A 60 -14.47 -2.17 -7.00
N VAL A 61 -14.54 -3.31 -6.30
CA VAL A 61 -14.23 -4.65 -6.82
C VAL A 61 -15.17 -5.69 -6.22
N ASP A 62 -15.51 -6.72 -7.00
CA ASP A 62 -16.35 -7.81 -6.53
C ASP A 62 -15.70 -8.56 -5.36
N VAL A 63 -16.54 -9.04 -4.45
CA VAL A 63 -16.10 -9.71 -3.22
C VAL A 63 -16.57 -11.15 -3.22
N THR A 64 -15.65 -12.10 -3.13
CA THR A 64 -16.02 -13.49 -2.87
C THR A 64 -16.10 -13.71 -1.37
N VAL A 65 -17.28 -14.09 -0.91
CA VAL A 65 -17.56 -14.48 0.47
C VAL A 65 -17.53 -15.99 0.55
N THR A 66 -16.72 -16.54 1.46
CA THR A 66 -16.71 -17.98 1.75
C THR A 66 -17.10 -18.21 3.20
N ALA A 67 -18.22 -18.91 3.43
CA ALA A 67 -18.65 -19.35 4.74
C ALA A 67 -18.34 -20.84 4.91
N THR A 68 -17.63 -21.18 5.99
CA THR A 68 -17.22 -22.56 6.31
C THR A 68 -18.05 -23.07 7.49
N PRO A 69 -18.79 -24.18 7.35
CA PRO A 69 -19.44 -24.84 8.48
C PRO A 69 -18.39 -25.51 9.37
N SER A 70 -18.67 -25.61 10.67
CA SER A 70 -17.95 -26.52 11.56
C SER A 70 -18.15 -27.98 11.14
N ASP A 71 -17.22 -28.87 11.50
CA ASP A 71 -17.30 -30.31 11.23
C ASP A 71 -18.70 -30.91 11.47
N GLY A 72 -19.29 -31.50 10.43
CA GLY A 72 -20.63 -32.10 10.46
C GLY A 72 -21.79 -31.10 10.53
N GLY A 73 -21.51 -29.80 10.45
CA GLY A 73 -22.46 -28.71 10.40
C GLY A 73 -22.90 -28.35 8.99
N THR A 74 -23.77 -27.34 8.90
CA THR A 74 -24.25 -26.76 7.65
C THR A 74 -24.36 -25.26 7.81
N VAL A 75 -24.01 -24.53 6.76
CA VAL A 75 -24.17 -23.07 6.69
C VAL A 75 -25.12 -22.68 5.58
N TRP A 76 -25.86 -21.61 5.83
CA TRP A 76 -26.68 -20.93 4.85
C TRP A 76 -26.18 -19.48 4.74
N VAL A 77 -26.09 -19.02 3.50
CA VAL A 77 -25.60 -17.70 3.12
C VAL A 77 -26.66 -17.04 2.25
N ALA A 78 -26.95 -15.77 2.49
CA ALA A 78 -27.91 -15.02 1.70
C ALA A 78 -27.49 -13.57 1.50
N LEU A 79 -27.96 -13.00 0.39
CA LEU A 79 -27.87 -11.57 0.07
C LEU A 79 -29.26 -10.95 0.00
N ALA A 80 -29.37 -9.72 0.50
CA ALA A 80 -30.53 -8.87 0.32
C ALA A 80 -30.12 -7.39 0.35
N ASN A 81 -31.05 -6.53 -0.06
CA ASN A 81 -30.91 -5.10 0.18
C ASN A 81 -30.75 -4.84 1.68
N PRO A 82 -30.00 -3.79 2.10
CA PRO A 82 -29.75 -3.52 3.51
C PRO A 82 -31.02 -3.37 4.34
N SER A 83 -32.03 -2.66 3.82
CA SER A 83 -33.31 -2.48 4.51
C SER A 83 -34.08 -3.78 4.70
N ASP A 84 -33.97 -4.70 3.73
CA ASP A 84 -34.65 -5.98 3.76
C ASP A 84 -33.98 -6.93 4.77
N ALA A 85 -32.64 -7.00 4.75
CA ALA A 85 -31.87 -7.73 5.74
C ALA A 85 -32.12 -7.21 7.17
N GLU A 86 -32.14 -5.89 7.35
CA GLU A 86 -32.46 -5.25 8.64
C GLU A 86 -33.89 -5.58 9.08
N ALA A 87 -34.87 -5.53 8.17
CA ALA A 87 -36.25 -5.88 8.47
C ALA A 87 -36.41 -7.35 8.89
N VAL A 88 -35.67 -8.27 8.26
CA VAL A 88 -35.69 -9.70 8.64
C VAL A 88 -34.97 -9.95 9.95
N LEU A 89 -33.84 -9.31 10.21
CA LEU A 89 -33.07 -9.48 11.44
C LEU A 89 -33.75 -8.84 12.65
N GLY A 90 -34.34 -7.65 12.49
CA GLY A 90 -34.88 -6.86 13.59
C GLY A 90 -33.88 -6.68 14.74
N ASP A 91 -34.33 -6.90 15.97
CA ASP A 91 -33.49 -6.80 17.18
C ASP A 91 -32.66 -8.06 17.48
N ALA A 92 -32.62 -9.04 16.56
CA ALA A 92 -31.93 -10.31 16.76
C ALA A 92 -30.46 -10.09 17.10
N ARG A 93 -29.95 -10.89 18.05
CA ARG A 93 -28.53 -10.91 18.35
C ARG A 93 -27.76 -11.49 17.17
N HIS A 94 -26.84 -10.70 16.60
CA HIS A 94 -25.99 -11.10 15.48
C HIS A 94 -24.58 -10.53 15.62
N VAL A 95 -23.62 -11.09 14.88
CA VAL A 95 -22.26 -10.57 14.75
C VAL A 95 -22.20 -9.73 13.48
N ASP A 96 -22.00 -8.43 13.62
CA ASP A 96 -21.79 -7.54 12.49
C ASP A 96 -20.31 -7.42 12.15
N VAL A 97 -19.97 -7.59 10.88
CA VAL A 97 -18.64 -7.34 10.35
C VAL A 97 -18.52 -5.84 10.05
N THR A 98 -17.65 -5.16 10.80
CA THR A 98 -17.52 -3.70 10.76
C THR A 98 -16.35 -3.20 9.91
N GLY A 99 -15.50 -4.10 9.42
CA GLY A 99 -14.32 -3.74 8.65
C GLY A 99 -13.25 -4.83 8.64
N VAL A 100 -12.04 -4.44 8.24
CA VAL A 100 -10.90 -5.34 8.06
C VAL A 100 -9.66 -4.84 8.80
N ASP A 101 -8.88 -5.76 9.34
CA ASP A 101 -7.51 -5.53 9.81
C ASP A 101 -6.52 -6.03 8.75
N VAL A 102 -5.87 -5.10 8.05
CA VAL A 102 -4.91 -5.38 6.98
C VAL A 102 -3.64 -6.06 7.49
N ARG A 103 -3.24 -5.75 8.72
CA ARG A 103 -2.03 -6.32 9.30
C ARG A 103 -2.25 -7.79 9.61
N ASP A 104 -3.37 -8.10 10.26
CA ASP A 104 -3.66 -9.44 10.75
C ASP A 104 -4.40 -10.31 9.72
N GLY A 105 -4.91 -9.70 8.63
CA GLY A 105 -5.74 -10.41 7.64
C GLY A 105 -7.05 -10.90 8.25
N ALA A 106 -7.62 -10.11 9.16
CA ALA A 106 -8.79 -10.49 9.94
C ALA A 106 -9.98 -9.57 9.64
N LEU A 107 -11.20 -10.08 9.76
CA LEU A 107 -12.38 -9.21 9.82
C LEU A 107 -12.57 -8.71 11.25
N THR A 108 -12.82 -7.40 11.37
CA THR A 108 -13.24 -6.80 12.64
C THR A 108 -14.73 -6.98 12.81
N THR A 109 -15.17 -7.34 14.00
CA THR A 109 -16.58 -7.64 14.28
C THR A 109 -17.08 -6.97 15.55
N ARG A 110 -18.39 -6.77 15.62
CA ARG A 110 -19.11 -6.30 16.80
C ARG A 110 -20.39 -7.12 16.95
N VAL A 111 -20.72 -7.50 18.19
CA VAL A 111 -22.02 -8.11 18.47
C VAL A 111 -23.07 -6.99 18.59
N LEU A 112 -24.16 -7.12 17.85
CA LEU A 112 -25.32 -6.23 17.89
C LEU A 112 -26.58 -7.02 18.27
N GLY A 113 -27.61 -6.29 18.67
CA GLY A 113 -28.90 -6.86 19.07
C GLY A 113 -28.84 -7.68 20.37
N SER A 114 -30.02 -8.09 20.81
CA SER A 114 -30.19 -8.92 22.02
C SER A 114 -31.34 -9.91 21.92
N GLY A 115 -32.15 -9.81 20.86
CA GLY A 115 -33.28 -10.70 20.60
C GLY A 115 -32.85 -12.07 20.10
N THR A 116 -33.83 -12.97 20.02
CA THR A 116 -33.66 -14.29 19.41
C THR A 116 -33.59 -14.18 17.89
N SER A 117 -32.74 -15.00 17.26
CA SER A 117 -32.68 -15.06 15.79
C SER A 117 -34.03 -15.50 15.22
N PRO A 118 -34.63 -14.75 14.29
CA PRO A 118 -35.82 -15.18 13.57
C PRO A 118 -35.49 -16.31 12.60
N ALA A 119 -36.52 -16.91 12.02
CA ALA A 119 -36.37 -17.92 10.97
C ALA A 119 -35.92 -17.27 9.65
N LEU A 120 -34.63 -16.91 9.56
CA LEU A 120 -34.05 -16.16 8.43
C LEU A 120 -34.41 -16.77 7.07
N ARG A 121 -34.26 -18.10 6.92
CA ARG A 121 -34.56 -18.84 5.68
C ARG A 121 -36.03 -18.77 5.22
N ALA A 122 -36.95 -18.44 6.11
CA ALA A 122 -38.37 -18.39 5.79
C ALA A 122 -38.81 -17.02 5.23
N ALA A 123 -37.91 -16.03 5.20
CA ALA A 123 -38.21 -14.74 4.62
C ALA A 123 -38.04 -14.76 3.08
N ASP A 124 -39.00 -14.20 2.36
CA ASP A 124 -38.98 -14.09 0.89
C ASP A 124 -38.15 -12.89 0.37
N LEU A 125 -37.41 -12.22 1.26
CA LEU A 125 -36.71 -10.97 0.97
C LEU A 125 -35.26 -11.15 0.47
N TRP A 126 -34.77 -12.39 0.41
CA TRP A 126 -33.42 -12.69 -0.06
C TRP A 126 -33.37 -12.81 -1.58
N ARG A 127 -32.44 -12.09 -2.22
CA ARG A 127 -32.22 -12.13 -3.68
C ARG A 127 -31.46 -13.37 -4.10
N VAL A 128 -30.40 -13.70 -3.36
CA VAL A 128 -29.51 -14.84 -3.60
C VAL A 128 -29.37 -15.60 -2.30
N GLN A 129 -29.43 -16.93 -2.38
CA GLN A 129 -29.27 -17.82 -1.24
C GLN A 129 -28.53 -19.07 -1.68
N ASP A 130 -27.69 -19.59 -0.80
CA ASP A 130 -27.04 -20.89 -0.97
C ASP A 130 -26.81 -21.55 0.40
N ASP A 131 -26.75 -22.88 0.43
CA ASP A 131 -26.47 -23.64 1.65
C ASP A 131 -25.75 -24.96 1.40
N GLY A 132 -24.96 -25.39 2.38
CA GLY A 132 -24.14 -26.60 2.22
C GLY A 132 -23.50 -27.11 3.50
N THR A 133 -23.07 -28.38 3.45
CA THR A 133 -22.20 -29.03 4.44
C THR A 133 -20.72 -28.76 4.20
N GLU A 134 -20.38 -28.27 3.02
CA GLU A 134 -19.04 -27.84 2.59
C GLU A 134 -18.95 -26.31 2.61
N PRO A 135 -17.76 -25.72 2.45
CA PRO A 135 -17.65 -24.27 2.30
C PRO A 135 -18.54 -23.73 1.17
N VAL A 136 -19.40 -22.77 1.51
CA VAL A 136 -20.29 -22.11 0.56
C VAL A 136 -19.64 -20.81 0.13
N ALA A 137 -19.45 -20.63 -1.18
CA ALA A 137 -18.84 -19.44 -1.76
C ALA A 137 -19.85 -18.66 -2.58
N LEU A 138 -20.00 -17.36 -2.29
CA LEU A 138 -20.89 -16.45 -2.98
C LEU A 138 -20.11 -15.23 -3.44
N THR A 139 -20.26 -14.83 -4.70
CA THR A 139 -19.69 -13.57 -5.21
C THR A 139 -20.71 -12.45 -5.08
N VAL A 140 -20.31 -11.38 -4.40
CA VAL A 140 -21.06 -10.12 -4.30
C VAL A 140 -20.54 -9.20 -5.40
N GLU A 141 -21.36 -8.99 -6.43
CA GLU A 141 -21.04 -8.09 -7.54
C GLU A 141 -21.26 -6.63 -7.14
N GLN A 142 -20.29 -5.76 -7.40
CA GLN A 142 -20.44 -4.33 -7.08
C GLN A 142 -21.49 -3.63 -7.94
N ALA A 143 -21.81 -4.19 -9.10
CA ALA A 143 -22.88 -3.69 -9.97
C ALA A 143 -24.27 -3.74 -9.31
N ASP A 144 -24.45 -4.62 -8.33
CA ASP A 144 -25.69 -4.83 -7.60
C ASP A 144 -25.74 -4.10 -6.24
N ALA A 145 -24.68 -3.36 -5.88
CA ALA A 145 -24.57 -2.62 -4.63
C ALA A 145 -25.70 -1.59 -4.43
N PRO A 146 -26.09 -1.28 -3.18
CA PRO A 146 -25.56 -1.81 -1.91
C PRO A 146 -26.18 -3.16 -1.53
N GLU A 147 -25.37 -4.07 -1.00
CA GLU A 147 -25.79 -5.42 -0.61
C GLU A 147 -25.44 -5.72 0.85
N THR A 148 -26.31 -6.47 1.54
CA THR A 148 -26.04 -7.02 2.88
C THR A 148 -26.04 -8.53 2.82
N LEU A 149 -24.95 -9.12 3.30
CA LEU A 149 -24.82 -10.56 3.43
C LEU A 149 -25.23 -11.01 4.83
N VAL A 150 -25.99 -12.08 4.91
CA VAL A 150 -26.31 -12.78 6.16
C VAL A 150 -25.85 -14.23 6.06
N VAL A 151 -25.13 -14.68 7.07
CA VAL A 151 -24.64 -16.06 7.20
C VAL A 151 -25.14 -16.63 8.52
N THR A 152 -25.74 -17.82 8.49
CA THR A 152 -26.05 -18.54 9.72
C THR A 152 -25.76 -20.02 9.56
N ALA A 153 -25.42 -20.68 10.67
CA ALA A 153 -25.41 -22.12 10.71
C ALA A 153 -26.85 -22.64 10.79
N THR A 154 -27.17 -23.67 10.02
CA THR A 154 -28.43 -24.41 10.10
C THR A 154 -28.31 -25.63 11.01
N THR A 155 -27.11 -26.22 11.05
CA THR A 155 -26.69 -27.20 12.05
C THR A 155 -25.26 -26.90 12.48
N GLY A 156 -24.93 -27.09 13.75
CA GLY A 156 -23.60 -26.76 14.28
C GLY A 156 -23.35 -25.26 14.38
N SER A 157 -22.21 -24.79 13.86
CA SER A 157 -21.78 -23.39 13.89
C SER A 157 -21.07 -22.98 12.60
N VAL A 158 -20.97 -21.68 12.35
CA VAL A 158 -20.08 -21.14 11.31
C VAL A 158 -18.66 -21.17 11.88
N GLU A 159 -17.79 -21.99 11.30
CA GLU A 159 -16.38 -22.08 11.73
C GLU A 159 -15.60 -20.84 11.33
N SER A 160 -15.74 -20.43 10.07
CA SER A 160 -15.11 -19.22 9.57
C SER A 160 -15.92 -18.54 8.48
N LEU A 161 -15.74 -17.23 8.39
CA LEU A 161 -16.20 -16.40 7.28
C LEU A 161 -14.99 -15.68 6.71
N THR A 162 -14.76 -15.83 5.41
CA THR A 162 -13.66 -15.19 4.68
C THR A 162 -14.20 -14.29 3.59
N LEU A 163 -13.69 -13.06 3.53
CA LEU A 163 -13.88 -12.15 2.40
C LEU A 163 -12.61 -12.11 1.57
N THR A 164 -12.76 -12.34 0.27
CA THR A 164 -11.67 -12.31 -0.70
C THR A 164 -11.92 -11.22 -1.73
N PHE A 165 -10.95 -10.32 -1.87
CA PHE A 165 -10.93 -9.23 -2.84
C PHE A 165 -9.79 -9.47 -3.82
N VAL A 166 -10.02 -9.24 -5.11
CA VAL A 166 -8.99 -9.42 -6.15
C VAL A 166 -8.90 -8.18 -7.02
N ASP A 167 -7.79 -7.43 -6.87
CA ASP A 167 -7.46 -6.34 -7.78
C ASP A 167 -5.96 -6.33 -8.11
N LYS A 168 -5.63 -6.68 -9.35
CA LYS A 168 -4.25 -6.68 -9.84
C LYS A 168 -3.59 -5.31 -9.75
N ARG A 169 -4.35 -4.22 -9.79
CA ARG A 169 -3.82 -2.86 -9.67
C ARG A 169 -3.12 -2.64 -8.34
N TRP A 170 -3.61 -3.24 -7.24
CA TRP A 170 -2.98 -3.08 -5.93
C TRP A 170 -1.55 -3.61 -5.89
N PHE A 171 -1.29 -4.76 -6.53
CA PHE A 171 0.07 -5.27 -6.67
C PHE A 171 0.94 -4.34 -7.51
N VAL A 172 0.42 -3.86 -8.64
CA VAL A 172 1.15 -2.93 -9.53
C VAL A 172 1.48 -1.63 -8.82
N GLU A 173 0.52 -1.04 -8.09
CA GLU A 173 0.70 0.16 -7.30
C GLU A 173 1.74 -0.03 -6.19
N ALA A 174 1.72 -1.18 -5.51
CA ALA A 174 2.71 -1.54 -4.50
C ALA A 174 4.13 -1.62 -5.09
N VAL A 175 4.29 -2.25 -6.27
CA VAL A 175 5.58 -2.31 -6.99
C VAL A 175 6.02 -0.92 -7.45
N VAL A 176 5.11 -0.10 -8.00
CA VAL A 176 5.41 1.28 -8.40
C VAL A 176 5.86 2.11 -7.20
N ALA A 177 5.19 1.97 -6.04
CA ALA A 177 5.60 2.63 -4.81
C ALA A 177 7.02 2.24 -4.39
N VAL A 178 7.40 0.96 -4.52
CA VAL A 178 8.79 0.52 -4.28
C VAL A 178 9.75 1.19 -5.25
N LEU A 179 9.46 1.21 -6.54
CA LEU A 179 10.36 1.79 -7.55
C LEU A 179 10.54 3.31 -7.35
N VAL A 180 9.45 4.03 -7.11
CA VAL A 180 9.47 5.46 -6.77
C VAL A 180 10.23 5.68 -5.48
N GLY A 181 9.99 4.85 -4.46
CA GLY A 181 10.68 4.92 -3.18
C GLY A 181 12.19 4.73 -3.31
N LEU A 182 12.63 3.75 -4.10
CA LEU A 182 14.05 3.51 -4.40
C LEU A 182 14.69 4.69 -5.13
N PHE A 183 13.97 5.29 -6.08
CA PHE A 183 14.45 6.48 -6.78
C PHE A 183 14.63 7.68 -5.83
N LEU A 184 13.64 7.95 -4.97
CA LEU A 184 13.71 9.01 -3.97
C LEU A 184 14.81 8.74 -2.95
N LEU A 185 14.96 7.50 -2.49
CA LEU A 185 16.05 7.08 -1.62
C LEU A 185 17.40 7.42 -2.25
N ALA A 186 17.63 7.00 -3.49
CA ALA A 186 18.88 7.25 -4.20
C ALA A 186 19.15 8.75 -4.38
N ALA A 187 18.15 9.52 -4.82
CA ALA A 187 18.25 10.97 -4.98
C ALA A 187 18.57 11.68 -3.66
N GLY A 188 17.90 11.27 -2.57
CA GLY A 188 18.17 11.77 -1.22
C GLY A 188 19.60 11.48 -0.79
N VAL A 189 20.05 10.24 -0.88
CA VAL A 189 21.42 9.83 -0.53
C VAL A 189 22.46 10.60 -1.35
N ILE A 190 22.24 10.79 -2.65
CA ILE A 190 23.12 11.59 -3.52
C ILE A 190 23.19 13.05 -3.06
N ALA A 191 22.07 13.65 -2.64
CA ALA A 191 22.04 15.01 -2.12
C ALA A 191 22.75 15.16 -0.76
N LEU A 192 22.76 14.10 0.06
CA LEU A 192 23.52 14.06 1.31
C LEU A 192 25.03 13.86 1.08
N TRP A 193 25.44 13.27 -0.05
CA TRP A 193 26.83 12.92 -0.30
C TRP A 193 27.71 14.18 -0.29
N PRO A 194 28.80 14.21 0.50
CA PRO A 194 29.76 15.30 0.45
C PRO A 194 30.42 15.34 -0.93
N ARG A 195 30.02 16.29 -1.77
CA ARG A 195 30.77 16.61 -3.00
C ARG A 195 32.18 17.00 -2.59
N ARG A 196 33.14 16.09 -2.76
CA ARG A 196 34.57 16.40 -2.67
C ARG A 196 34.81 17.52 -3.67
N ARG A 197 35.12 18.72 -3.17
CA ARG A 197 35.60 19.80 -4.04
C ARG A 197 36.84 19.24 -4.72
N THR A 198 36.78 18.98 -6.02
CA THR A 198 37.97 18.91 -6.85
C THR A 198 38.65 20.26 -6.63
N ARG A 199 39.69 20.22 -5.81
CA ARG A 199 40.60 21.35 -5.65
C ARG A 199 41.27 21.46 -7.01
N THR A 200 40.83 22.39 -7.84
CA THR A 200 41.62 22.85 -8.98
C THR A 200 43.01 23.13 -8.41
N PRO A 201 44.08 22.47 -8.87
CA PRO A 201 45.42 22.88 -8.49
C PRO A 201 45.60 24.27 -9.09
N ASP A 202 45.50 25.31 -8.26
CA ASP A 202 46.11 26.60 -8.55
C ASP A 202 47.62 26.39 -8.53
N GLY A 203 48.13 25.81 -9.60
CA GLY A 203 49.53 25.77 -9.95
C GLY A 203 49.75 26.74 -11.09
N THR A 204 49.55 28.03 -10.84
CA THR A 204 50.15 29.10 -11.66
C THR A 204 51.62 29.17 -11.23
N PRO A 205 52.60 28.79 -12.07
CA PRO A 205 53.99 29.16 -11.82
C PRO A 205 54.05 30.68 -11.98
N GLY A 206 54.37 31.39 -10.89
CA GLY A 206 54.61 32.83 -10.97
C GLY A 206 55.69 33.14 -12.02
N PRO A 207 55.53 34.20 -12.84
CA PRO A 207 56.61 34.63 -13.71
C PRO A 207 57.80 35.08 -12.87
N PRO A 208 59.06 34.71 -13.20
CA PRO A 208 60.20 35.29 -12.54
C PRO A 208 60.27 36.78 -12.90
N HIS A 209 60.00 37.63 -11.91
CA HIS A 209 60.41 39.02 -11.95
C HIS A 209 61.95 39.06 -11.98
N THR A 210 62.51 39.51 -13.10
CA THR A 210 63.82 40.17 -13.11
C THR A 210 63.68 41.36 -14.05
N GLU A 211 63.44 42.52 -13.45
CA GLU A 211 63.44 43.84 -14.06
C GLU A 211 64.86 44.46 -13.88
N PRO A 212 65.20 45.63 -14.46
CA PRO A 212 65.72 45.80 -15.81
C PRO A 212 67.13 46.44 -15.81
N GLU A 213 67.92 46.24 -16.87
CA GLU A 213 68.96 47.23 -17.22
C GLU A 213 68.98 47.44 -18.74
N ALA A 214 68.22 48.43 -19.16
CA ALA A 214 68.30 49.01 -20.49
C ALA A 214 69.32 50.14 -20.47
N SER A 215 70.45 49.97 -21.16
CA SER A 215 71.19 51.07 -21.79
C SER A 215 72.05 50.53 -22.93
N ALA A 216 71.45 50.50 -24.12
CA ALA A 216 72.15 50.77 -25.36
C ALA A 216 72.32 52.32 -25.47
N PRO A 217 73.25 52.90 -26.27
CA PRO A 217 73.43 52.51 -27.67
C PRO A 217 74.81 52.75 -28.34
N ALA A 218 74.85 52.29 -29.60
CA ALA A 218 75.45 52.92 -30.78
C ALA A 218 76.98 52.86 -31.05
N ARG A 219 77.29 52.06 -32.07
CA ARG A 219 78.23 52.28 -33.20
C ARG A 219 78.82 53.69 -33.35
N HIS A 220 80.13 53.81 -33.62
CA HIS A 220 80.64 54.35 -34.91
C HIS A 220 82.15 54.13 -35.13
N LEU A 221 82.49 54.06 -36.42
CA LEU A 221 83.77 53.87 -37.10
C LEU A 221 84.89 54.89 -36.82
N THR A 222 86.15 54.44 -36.93
CA THR A 222 87.30 54.92 -37.78
C THR A 222 88.57 54.24 -37.23
N GLY A 223 89.53 53.66 -37.96
CA GLY A 223 90.08 53.94 -39.29
C GLY A 223 91.56 54.36 -39.13
N LYS A 224 92.47 53.75 -39.92
CA LYS A 224 93.89 54.14 -40.16
C LYS A 224 94.89 53.83 -39.02
N GLU A 225 96.18 53.47 -39.21
CA GLU A 225 97.11 53.51 -40.36
C GLU A 225 98.39 52.69 -40.03
N SER A 226 98.92 51.92 -41.00
CA SER A 226 100.33 51.76 -41.45
C SER A 226 101.53 51.37 -40.54
N ALA A 227 102.51 50.75 -41.23
CA ALA A 227 103.92 50.42 -40.94
C ALA A 227 104.18 49.17 -40.07
N ARG A 228 105.06 48.23 -40.43
CA ARG A 228 106.17 48.21 -41.40
C ARG A 228 106.52 46.76 -41.72
#